data_AF-A0A0S4KU69-F1
#
_entry.id   AF-A0A0S4KU69-F1
#
_cell.length_a   1.000
_cell.length_b   1.000
_cell.length_c   1.000
_cell.angle_alpha   90.00
_cell.angle_beta   90.00
_cell.angle_gamma   90.00
#
_symmetry.space_group_name_H-M   'P 1'
#
loop_
_entity.id
_entity.type
_entity.pdbx_description
1 polymer ?
#
loop_
_entity_poly.entity_id
_entity_poly.type
_entity_poly.pdbx_seq_one_letter_code
_entity_poly.pdbx_strand_id
1 'polypeptide(L)'
;MKPMRQTATLFVLTALLTGGCAKPPTDKIEAAEQAVKQARERGAHVYAPEEYAKLEGKLTALKQEAAEQESKFAPFQDYGKVEELAVSTANEATAVSSAASQKKEEAKTAALQAQQVAQEAVSSTRQLIAKAPVGKDRAAIESIKNDIEALTTSLTQVQASIDKEDYQAAQAQAKAIDEKSRAISVEIQDAIAKVKPRKGSSFHKQ
;
A
#
# COMPACT_ATOMS: atom_id res chain seq x y z
N MET A 1 0.63 81.46 15.98
CA MET A 1 -0.05 81.32 17.29
C MET A 1 0.15 79.88 17.79
N LYS A 2 0.88 79.72 18.89
CA LYS A 2 1.00 78.55 19.78
C LYS A 2 0.71 79.11 21.19
N PRO A 3 0.03 78.38 22.10
CA PRO A 3 0.70 77.42 23.00
C PRO A 3 -0.19 76.17 23.27
N MET A 4 0.27 74.96 23.60
CA MET A 4 1.08 74.43 24.73
C MET A 4 0.41 74.50 26.12
N ARG A 5 0.08 73.33 26.69
CA ARG A 5 -0.07 72.96 28.13
C ARG A 5 -0.56 71.49 28.20
N GLN A 6 0.30 70.48 28.37
CA GLN A 6 0.80 69.89 29.63
C GLN A 6 -0.26 69.63 30.72
N THR A 7 -0.66 68.37 30.86
CA THR A 7 -0.99 67.74 32.15
C THR A 7 -0.48 66.30 32.14
N ALA A 8 0.37 66.01 33.12
CA ALA A 8 0.86 64.69 33.46
C ALA A 8 -0.19 63.97 34.32
N THR A 9 -0.55 62.74 33.96
CA THR A 9 -1.24 61.83 34.88
C THR A 9 -0.60 60.45 34.76
N LEU A 10 0.09 60.12 35.84
CA LEU A 10 0.67 58.83 36.22
C LEU A 10 -0.35 57.70 36.04
N PHE A 11 -0.18 56.87 34.99
CA PHE A 11 -0.86 55.58 34.90
C PHE A 11 0.06 54.54 35.56
N VAL A 12 -0.42 54.03 36.69
CA VAL A 12 0.16 52.94 37.46
C VAL A 12 0.45 51.77 36.52
N LEU A 13 1.73 51.38 36.47
CA LEU A 13 2.19 50.16 35.83
C LEU A 13 1.69 48.98 36.66
N THR A 14 0.45 48.56 36.41
CA THR A 14 -0.03 47.26 36.86
C THR A 14 0.73 46.24 36.03
N ALA A 15 1.79 45.67 36.62
CA ALA A 15 2.41 44.46 36.11
C ALA A 15 1.34 43.37 36.11
N LEU A 16 0.67 43.19 34.96
CA LEU A 16 -0.04 41.96 34.68
C LEU A 16 1.02 40.87 34.76
N LEU A 17 0.95 40.09 35.83
CA LEU A 17 1.49 38.74 35.88
C LEU A 17 0.82 37.97 34.74
N THR A 18 1.40 38.04 33.53
CA THR A 18 1.18 37.06 32.48
C THR A 18 1.92 35.78 32.88
N GLY A 19 1.55 35.22 34.04
CA GLY A 19 1.78 33.81 34.30
C GLY A 19 0.85 33.08 33.35
N GLY A 20 1.40 32.60 32.24
CA GLY A 20 0.67 31.67 31.38
C GLY A 20 0.25 30.49 32.24
N CYS A 21 -1.03 30.42 32.61
CA CYS A 21 -1.63 29.12 32.89
C CYS A 21 -1.45 28.31 31.61
N ALA A 22 -0.40 27.49 31.55
CA ALA A 22 -0.11 26.65 30.41
C ALA A 22 -1.30 25.71 30.25
N LYS A 23 -2.20 26.01 29.33
CA LYS A 23 -3.30 25.12 28.98
C LYS A 23 -2.74 24.03 28.06
N PRO A 24 -3.25 22.80 28.15
CA PRO A 24 -2.89 21.74 27.23
C PRO A 24 -3.19 22.17 25.78
N PRO A 25 -2.32 21.84 24.80
CA PRO A 25 -2.50 22.18 23.39
C PRO A 25 -3.46 21.19 22.71
N THR A 26 -4.70 21.11 23.22
CA THR A 26 -5.72 20.12 22.82
C THR A 26 -5.93 20.08 21.31
N ASP A 27 -6.09 21.24 20.66
CA ASP A 27 -6.29 21.34 19.21
C ASP A 27 -5.16 20.66 18.41
N LYS A 28 -3.91 20.75 18.90
CA LYS A 28 -2.76 20.14 18.24
C LYS A 28 -2.70 18.64 18.47
N ILE A 29 -3.04 18.17 19.68
CA ILE A 29 -3.13 16.73 19.98
C ILE A 29 -4.21 16.09 19.11
N GLU A 30 -5.39 16.70 19.03
CA GLU A 30 -6.48 16.23 18.18
C GLU A 30 -6.08 16.25 16.69
N ALA A 31 -5.40 17.29 16.21
CA ALA A 31 -4.88 17.33 14.85
C ALA A 31 -3.91 16.19 14.55
N ALA A 32 -3.01 15.87 15.49
CA ALA A 32 -2.10 14.73 15.37
C ALA A 32 -2.84 13.39 15.32
N GLU A 33 -3.82 13.18 16.21
CA GLU A 33 -4.66 11.97 16.20
C GLU A 33 -5.42 11.80 14.88
N GLN A 34 -6.05 12.87 14.40
CA GLN A 34 -6.79 12.86 13.14
C GLN A 34 -5.85 12.59 11.96
N ALA A 35 -4.65 13.18 11.94
CA ALA A 35 -3.67 12.94 10.89
C ALA A 35 -3.22 11.47 10.83
N VAL A 36 -2.96 10.84 11.99
CA VAL A 36 -2.60 9.41 12.07
C VAL A 36 -3.76 8.52 11.62
N LYS A 37 -5.00 8.85 12.03
CA LYS A 37 -6.21 8.13 11.58
C LYS A 37 -6.38 8.22 10.07
N GLN A 38 -6.22 9.42 9.48
CA GLN A 38 -6.28 9.61 8.03
C GLN A 38 -5.17 8.84 7.31
N ALA A 39 -3.96 8.80 7.85
CA ALA A 39 -2.88 7.98 7.28
C ALA A 39 -3.28 6.50 7.24
N ARG A 40 -3.88 5.97 8.31
CA ARG A 40 -4.40 4.59 8.35
C ARG A 40 -5.47 4.36 7.29
N GLU A 41 -6.46 5.25 7.20
CA GLU A 41 -7.58 5.16 6.24
C GLU A 41 -7.09 5.21 4.79
N ARG A 42 -6.01 5.95 4.51
CA ARG A 42 -5.33 5.95 3.20
C ARG A 42 -4.39 4.77 2.98
N GLY A 43 -4.42 3.78 3.87
CA GLY A 43 -3.70 2.52 3.70
C GLY A 43 -2.25 2.55 4.18
N ALA A 44 -1.83 3.52 5.00
CA ALA A 44 -0.45 3.55 5.52
C ALA A 44 -0.08 2.26 6.28
N HIS A 45 -1.03 1.66 6.99
CA HIS A 45 -0.82 0.38 7.67
C HIS A 45 -0.52 -0.80 6.72
N VAL A 46 -0.85 -0.70 5.42
CA VAL A 46 -0.59 -1.72 4.39
C VAL A 46 0.63 -1.33 3.54
N TYR A 47 0.66 -0.08 3.08
CA TYR A 47 1.62 0.39 2.08
C TYR A 47 2.86 1.08 2.68
N ALA A 48 2.82 1.46 3.96
CA ALA A 48 3.94 2.04 4.70
C ALA A 48 3.96 1.53 6.17
N PRO A 49 3.98 0.20 6.39
CA PRO A 49 3.72 -0.38 7.71
C PRO A 49 4.76 0.01 8.76
N GLU A 50 6.04 0.13 8.38
CA GLU A 50 7.10 0.54 9.29
C GLU A 50 6.93 1.99 9.73
N GLU A 51 6.66 2.90 8.77
CA GLU A 51 6.44 4.31 9.05
C GLU A 51 5.14 4.54 9.83
N TYR A 52 4.10 3.77 9.53
CA TYR A 52 2.84 3.82 10.27
C TYR A 52 3.02 3.34 11.72
N ALA A 53 3.76 2.25 11.97
CA ALA A 53 4.08 1.82 13.32
C ALA A 53 4.87 2.87 14.12
N LYS A 54 5.79 3.59 13.46
CA LYS A 54 6.50 4.73 14.07
C LYS A 54 5.53 5.85 14.47
N LEU A 55 4.51 6.15 13.64
CA LEU A 55 3.48 7.14 14.00
C LEU A 55 2.66 6.72 15.21
N GLU A 56 2.28 5.44 15.31
CA GLU A 56 1.55 4.93 16.48
C GLU A 56 2.39 5.03 17.76
N GLY A 57 3.70 4.76 17.66
CA GLY A 57 4.66 4.99 18.74
C GLY A 57 4.72 6.47 19.16
N LYS A 58 4.82 7.39 18.19
CA LYS A 58 4.84 8.84 18.46
C LYS A 58 3.55 9.34 19.07
N LEU A 59 2.41 8.85 18.58
CA LEU A 59 1.11 9.21 19.14
C LEU A 59 0.96 8.71 20.58
N THR A 60 1.50 7.53 20.90
CA THR A 60 1.55 7.00 22.27
C THR A 60 2.43 7.89 23.16
N ALA A 61 3.63 8.26 22.70
CA ALA A 61 4.53 9.15 23.42
C ALA A 61 3.93 10.55 23.66
N LEU A 62 3.20 11.08 22.67
CA LEU A 62 2.46 12.34 22.81
C LEU A 62 1.42 12.26 23.93
N LYS A 63 0.62 11.19 23.94
CA LYS A 63 -0.41 10.98 24.97
C LYS A 63 0.17 10.80 26.37
N GLN A 64 1.29 10.09 26.47
CA GLN A 64 2.02 9.91 27.72
C GLN A 64 2.54 11.24 28.25
N GLU A 65 3.23 12.02 27.42
CA GLU A 65 3.73 13.33 27.83
C GLU A 65 2.58 14.27 28.22
N ALA A 66 1.47 14.28 27.47
CA ALA A 66 0.30 15.09 27.82
C ALA A 66 -0.26 14.71 29.20
N ALA A 67 -0.44 13.41 29.47
CA ALA A 67 -0.91 12.93 30.76
C ALA A 67 0.09 13.21 31.90
N GLU A 68 1.39 13.10 31.65
CA GLU A 68 2.44 13.45 32.61
C GLU A 68 2.38 14.94 32.98
N GLN A 69 2.19 15.83 32.00
CA GLN A 69 2.03 17.26 32.26
C GLN A 69 0.74 17.57 33.01
N GLU A 70 -0.38 16.95 32.63
CA GLU A 70 -1.66 17.11 33.33
C GLU A 70 -1.60 16.67 34.80
N SER A 71 -0.77 15.67 35.11
CA SER A 71 -0.58 15.18 36.49
C SER A 71 0.21 16.13 37.40
N LYS A 72 0.96 17.09 36.82
CA LYS A 72 1.73 18.07 37.58
C LYS A 72 0.82 19.18 38.08
N PHE A 73 1.15 19.77 39.23
CA PHE A 73 0.48 20.98 39.71
C PHE A 73 0.63 22.11 38.69
N ALA A 74 -0.43 22.88 38.45
CA ALA A 74 -0.51 23.95 37.44
C ALA A 74 0.75 24.84 37.29
N PRO A 75 1.41 25.35 38.36
CA PRO A 75 2.62 26.16 38.20
C PRO A 75 3.87 25.39 37.69
N PHE A 76 3.84 24.05 37.65
CA PHE A 76 4.92 23.18 37.17
C PHE A 76 4.59 22.48 35.84
N GLN A 77 3.45 22.78 35.23
CA GLN A 77 3.08 22.23 33.91
C GLN A 77 3.84 22.96 32.80
N ASP A 78 4.44 22.20 31.88
CA ASP A 78 5.08 22.70 30.67
C ASP A 78 4.68 21.85 29.47
N TYR A 79 3.77 22.39 28.64
CA TYR A 79 3.25 21.71 27.46
C TYR A 79 4.09 21.96 26.20
N GLY A 80 5.25 22.64 26.27
CA GLY A 80 6.07 22.90 25.08
C GLY A 80 6.48 21.63 24.34
N LYS A 81 6.85 20.57 25.09
CA LYS A 81 7.16 19.25 24.52
C LYS A 81 5.93 18.55 23.93
N VAL A 82 4.76 18.70 24.56
CA VAL A 82 3.49 18.15 24.04
C VAL A 82 3.14 18.81 22.72
N GLU A 83 3.30 20.14 22.64
CA GLU A 83 3.08 20.91 21.42
C GLU A 83 4.04 20.50 20.30
N GLU A 84 5.34 20.34 20.59
CA GLU A 84 6.35 19.87 19.64
C GLU A 84 6.01 18.46 19.11
N LEU A 85 5.73 17.52 20.02
CA LEU A 85 5.36 16.15 19.67
C LEU A 85 4.07 16.11 18.82
N ALA A 86 3.08 16.94 19.15
CA ALA A 86 1.83 17.02 18.39
C ALA A 86 2.06 17.52 16.97
N VAL A 87 2.80 18.62 16.81
CA VAL A 87 3.10 19.18 15.48
C VAL A 87 3.96 18.22 14.65
N SER A 88 4.99 17.62 15.23
CA SER A 88 5.83 16.62 14.55
C SER A 88 5.02 15.41 14.12
N THR A 89 4.18 14.86 15.01
CA THR A 89 3.34 13.70 14.69
C THR A 89 2.34 14.00 13.58
N ALA A 90 1.70 15.17 13.58
CA ALA A 90 0.76 15.57 12.54
C ALA A 90 1.44 15.74 11.16
N ASN A 91 2.62 16.38 11.13
CA ASN A 91 3.40 16.58 9.90
C ASN A 91 3.88 15.25 9.31
N GLU A 92 4.42 14.37 10.15
CA GLU A 92 4.87 13.06 9.71
C GLU A 92 3.72 12.17 9.28
N ALA A 93 2.57 12.22 9.96
CA ALA A 93 1.39 11.49 9.55
C ALA A 93 0.90 11.93 8.16
N THR A 94 0.97 13.22 7.87
CA THR A 94 0.67 13.76 6.53
C THR A 94 1.64 13.24 5.47
N ALA A 95 2.94 13.22 5.78
CA ALA A 95 3.97 12.70 4.87
C ALA A 95 3.79 11.20 4.59
N VAL A 96 3.57 10.40 5.64
CA VAL A 96 3.32 8.95 5.54
C VAL A 96 2.02 8.67 4.78
N SER A 97 0.96 9.44 5.02
CA SER A 97 -0.30 9.37 4.28
C SER A 97 -0.12 9.59 2.77
N SER A 98 0.70 10.58 2.39
CA SER A 98 1.03 10.84 0.97
C SER A 98 1.87 9.71 0.37
N ALA A 99 2.89 9.25 1.08
CA ALA A 99 3.75 8.16 0.62
C ALA A 99 2.97 6.85 0.46
N ALA A 100 2.07 6.54 1.40
CA ALA A 100 1.19 5.38 1.33
C ALA A 100 0.25 5.45 0.12
N SER A 101 -0.29 6.63 -0.17
CA SER A 101 -1.17 6.85 -1.33
C SER A 101 -0.41 6.63 -2.64
N GLN A 102 0.84 7.12 -2.73
CA GLN A 102 1.71 6.87 -3.88
C GLN A 102 2.02 5.38 -4.05
N LYS A 103 2.47 4.70 -2.98
CA LYS A 103 2.76 3.26 -3.00
C LYS A 103 1.52 2.42 -3.34
N LYS A 104 0.32 2.84 -2.93
CA LYS A 104 -0.94 2.21 -3.31
C LYS A 104 -1.19 2.31 -4.82
N GLU A 105 -0.96 3.48 -5.42
CA GLU A 105 -1.13 3.65 -6.88
C GLU A 105 -0.08 2.87 -7.68
N GLU A 106 1.16 2.80 -7.19
CA GLU A 106 2.22 1.95 -7.75
C GLU A 106 1.82 0.46 -7.68
N ALA A 107 1.30 0.01 -6.54
CA ALA A 107 0.81 -1.36 -6.36
C ALA A 107 -0.36 -1.67 -7.30
N LYS A 108 -1.31 -0.74 -7.46
CA LYS A 108 -2.42 -0.86 -8.42
C LYS A 108 -1.91 -1.01 -9.86
N THR A 109 -0.98 -0.15 -10.26
CA THR A 109 -0.37 -0.19 -11.60
C THR A 109 0.31 -1.54 -11.83
N ALA A 110 1.08 -2.02 -10.84
CA ALA A 110 1.79 -3.28 -10.92
C ALA A 110 0.86 -4.50 -10.93
N ALA A 111 -0.27 -4.43 -10.22
CA ALA A 111 -1.31 -5.47 -10.24
C ALA A 111 -2.02 -5.54 -11.61
N LEU A 112 -2.39 -4.40 -12.19
CA LEU A 112 -3.02 -4.32 -13.51
C LEU A 112 -2.08 -4.83 -14.61
N GLN A 113 -0.80 -4.46 -14.56
CA GLN A 113 0.21 -4.98 -15.48
C GLN A 113 0.37 -6.50 -15.35
N ALA A 114 0.48 -7.01 -14.11
CA ALA A 114 0.59 -8.45 -13.89
C ALA A 114 -0.66 -9.20 -14.37
N GLN A 115 -1.85 -8.64 -14.15
CA GLN A 115 -3.11 -9.20 -14.64
C GLN A 115 -3.11 -9.28 -16.18
N GLN A 116 -2.69 -8.23 -16.87
CA GLN A 116 -2.59 -8.24 -18.34
C GLN A 116 -1.63 -9.32 -18.83
N VAL A 117 -0.43 -9.41 -18.25
CA VAL A 117 0.55 -10.45 -18.58
C VAL A 117 -0.04 -11.85 -18.38
N ALA A 118 -0.74 -12.07 -17.27
CA ALA A 118 -1.41 -13.34 -16.99
C ALA A 118 -2.50 -13.68 -18.00
N GLN A 119 -3.32 -12.69 -18.42
CA GLN A 119 -4.34 -12.87 -19.47
C GLN A 119 -3.71 -13.25 -20.81
N GLU A 120 -2.64 -12.57 -21.20
CA GLU A 120 -1.89 -12.86 -22.43
C GLU A 120 -1.27 -14.27 -22.39
N ALA A 121 -0.70 -14.68 -21.26
CA ALA A 121 -0.13 -16.01 -21.07
C ALA A 121 -1.19 -17.13 -21.17
N VAL A 122 -2.34 -16.97 -20.51
CA VAL A 122 -3.47 -17.92 -20.61
C VAL A 122 -3.99 -17.99 -22.05
N SER A 123 -4.14 -16.84 -22.72
CA SER A 123 -4.59 -16.76 -24.12
C SER A 123 -3.60 -17.47 -25.07
N SER A 124 -2.29 -17.24 -24.90
CA SER A 124 -1.26 -17.91 -25.68
C SER A 124 -1.28 -19.43 -25.47
N THR A 125 -1.41 -19.87 -24.22
CA THR A 125 -1.52 -21.29 -23.87
C THR A 125 -2.74 -21.94 -24.52
N ARG A 126 -3.89 -21.24 -24.52
CA ARG A 126 -5.12 -21.66 -25.24
C ARG A 126 -4.89 -21.82 -26.75
N GLN A 127 -4.13 -20.91 -27.36
CA GLN A 127 -3.81 -21.01 -28.79
C GLN A 127 -2.83 -22.15 -29.10
N LEU A 128 -1.89 -22.44 -28.20
CA LEU A 128 -0.94 -23.56 -28.35
C LEU A 128 -1.66 -24.91 -28.26
N ILE A 129 -2.53 -25.11 -27.27
CA ILE A 129 -3.25 -26.39 -27.13
C ILE A 129 -4.20 -26.65 -28.31
N ALA A 130 -4.76 -25.60 -28.92
CA ALA A 130 -5.58 -25.74 -30.13
C ALA A 130 -4.79 -26.27 -31.34
N LYS A 131 -3.46 -26.11 -31.35
CA LYS A 131 -2.56 -26.63 -32.39
C LYS A 131 -2.00 -28.02 -32.04
N ALA A 132 -2.26 -28.53 -30.83
CA ALA A 132 -1.72 -29.81 -30.38
C ALA A 132 -2.42 -30.99 -31.08
N PRO A 133 -1.67 -32.00 -31.56
CA PRO A 133 -2.24 -33.16 -32.24
C PRO A 133 -3.01 -34.06 -31.26
N VAL A 134 -4.28 -34.30 -31.53
CA VAL A 134 -5.23 -35.02 -30.63
C VAL A 134 -5.09 -36.55 -30.64
N GLY A 135 -4.01 -37.11 -31.21
CA GLY A 135 -3.85 -38.55 -31.43
C GLY A 135 -3.70 -39.36 -30.14
N LYS A 136 -2.49 -39.86 -29.86
CA LYS A 136 -2.24 -40.65 -28.65
C LYS A 136 -2.29 -39.82 -27.37
N ASP A 137 -2.15 -38.50 -27.48
CA ASP A 137 -2.05 -37.57 -26.35
C ASP A 137 -3.41 -36.98 -25.92
N ARG A 138 -4.54 -37.56 -26.38
CA ARG A 138 -5.88 -37.04 -26.09
C ARG A 138 -6.13 -36.82 -24.60
N ALA A 139 -5.73 -37.75 -23.74
CA ALA A 139 -5.93 -37.62 -22.30
C ALA A 139 -5.12 -36.46 -21.69
N ALA A 140 -3.87 -36.26 -22.14
CA ALA A 140 -3.04 -35.14 -21.70
C ALA A 140 -3.61 -33.80 -22.18
N ILE A 141 -4.10 -33.74 -23.41
CA ILE A 141 -4.74 -32.54 -23.97
C ILE A 141 -6.00 -32.15 -23.18
N GLU A 142 -6.85 -33.12 -22.81
CA GLU A 142 -8.03 -32.85 -21.99
C GLU A 142 -7.66 -32.37 -20.58
N SER A 143 -6.62 -32.94 -19.96
CA SER A 143 -6.11 -32.44 -18.67
C SER A 143 -5.67 -30.98 -18.78
N ILE A 144 -4.86 -30.66 -19.79
CA ILE A 144 -4.37 -29.29 -20.02
C ILE A 144 -5.52 -28.30 -20.26
N LYS A 145 -6.58 -28.71 -20.97
CA LYS A 145 -7.77 -27.86 -21.13
C LYS A 145 -8.43 -27.54 -19.80
N ASN A 146 -8.58 -28.53 -18.91
CA ASN A 146 -9.13 -28.31 -17.56
C ASN A 146 -8.24 -27.37 -16.75
N ASP A 147 -6.91 -27.51 -16.85
CA ASP A 147 -5.96 -26.61 -16.16
C ASP A 147 -6.09 -25.18 -16.66
N ILE A 148 -6.22 -24.99 -17.98
CA ILE A 148 -6.45 -23.69 -18.60
C ILE A 148 -7.79 -23.06 -18.15
N GLU A 149 -8.84 -23.87 -17.99
CA GLU A 149 -10.12 -23.40 -17.41
C GLU A 149 -9.94 -22.96 -15.96
N ALA A 150 -9.23 -23.72 -15.14
CA ALA A 150 -8.90 -23.34 -13.76
C ALA A 150 -8.07 -22.04 -13.68
N LEU A 151 -7.13 -21.83 -14.61
CA LEU A 151 -6.39 -20.57 -14.74
C LEU A 151 -7.29 -19.40 -15.13
N THR A 152 -8.33 -19.65 -15.93
CA THR A 152 -9.30 -18.61 -16.32
C THR A 152 -10.19 -18.21 -15.14
N THR A 153 -10.64 -19.18 -14.33
CA THR A 153 -11.30 -18.89 -13.05
C THR A 153 -10.38 -18.12 -12.11
N SER A 154 -9.08 -18.45 -12.08
CA SER A 154 -8.09 -17.74 -11.27
C SER A 154 -7.90 -16.28 -11.73
N LEU A 155 -7.98 -15.98 -13.04
CA LEU A 155 -7.97 -14.60 -13.55
C LEU A 155 -9.18 -13.79 -13.06
N THR A 156 -10.34 -14.41 -12.87
CA THR A 156 -11.49 -13.75 -12.24
C THR A 156 -11.22 -13.40 -10.77
N GLN A 157 -10.48 -14.24 -10.06
CA GLN A 157 -10.07 -13.96 -8.67
C GLN A 157 -9.05 -12.81 -8.59
N VAL A 158 -8.15 -12.69 -9.57
CA VAL A 158 -7.26 -11.53 -9.70
C VAL A 158 -8.09 -10.24 -9.83
N GLN A 159 -9.08 -10.21 -10.73
CA GLN A 159 -9.96 -9.06 -10.89
C GLN A 159 -10.70 -8.73 -9.60
N ALA A 160 -11.26 -9.74 -8.92
CA ALA A 160 -11.95 -9.55 -7.65
C ALA A 160 -11.03 -8.98 -6.55
N SER A 161 -9.74 -9.31 -6.57
CA SER A 161 -8.75 -8.74 -5.64
C SER A 161 -8.44 -7.27 -5.98
N ILE A 162 -8.33 -6.93 -7.27
CA ILE A 162 -8.17 -5.54 -7.74
C ILE A 162 -9.39 -4.69 -7.36
N ASP A 163 -10.61 -5.22 -7.54
CA ASP A 163 -11.85 -4.52 -7.21
C ASP A 163 -11.98 -4.24 -5.70
N LYS A 164 -11.36 -5.09 -4.86
CA LYS A 164 -11.24 -4.92 -3.41
C LYS A 164 -10.04 -4.07 -3.00
N GLU A 165 -9.28 -3.55 -3.96
CA GLU A 165 -8.02 -2.82 -3.77
C GLU A 165 -6.93 -3.63 -3.04
N ASP A 166 -7.05 -4.96 -3.03
CA ASP A 166 -6.01 -5.88 -2.56
C ASP A 166 -5.00 -6.13 -3.69
N TYR A 167 -4.25 -5.08 -4.00
CA TYR A 167 -3.32 -5.08 -5.14
C TYR A 167 -2.14 -6.05 -4.92
N GLN A 168 -1.74 -6.30 -3.68
CA GLN A 168 -0.69 -7.26 -3.36
C GLN A 168 -1.14 -8.70 -3.65
N ALA A 169 -2.34 -9.09 -3.20
CA ALA A 169 -2.89 -10.41 -3.51
C ALA A 169 -3.15 -10.56 -5.02
N ALA A 170 -3.70 -9.53 -5.66
CA ALA A 170 -3.93 -9.52 -7.10
C ALA A 170 -2.63 -9.76 -7.89
N GLN A 171 -1.57 -9.02 -7.55
CA GLN A 171 -0.28 -9.15 -8.24
C GLN A 171 0.32 -10.55 -8.03
N ALA A 172 0.29 -11.08 -6.81
CA ALA A 172 0.83 -12.40 -6.51
C ALA A 172 0.07 -13.51 -7.25
N GLN A 173 -1.27 -13.44 -7.26
CA GLN A 173 -2.12 -14.38 -7.99
C GLN A 173 -1.88 -14.30 -9.51
N ALA A 174 -1.77 -13.10 -10.06
CA ALA A 174 -1.51 -12.90 -11.48
C ALA A 174 -0.15 -13.47 -11.91
N LYS A 175 0.91 -13.24 -11.12
CA LYS A 175 2.23 -13.85 -11.37
C LYS A 175 2.18 -15.37 -11.33
N ALA A 176 1.49 -15.95 -10.35
CA ALA A 176 1.31 -17.40 -10.27
C ALA A 176 0.56 -17.98 -11.49
N ILE A 177 -0.40 -17.22 -12.05
CA ILE A 177 -1.10 -17.61 -13.29
C ILE A 177 -0.16 -17.54 -14.50
N ASP A 178 0.65 -16.50 -14.63
CA ASP A 178 1.65 -16.39 -15.70
C ASP A 178 2.64 -17.56 -15.64
N GLU A 179 3.22 -17.84 -14.46
CA GLU A 179 4.17 -18.94 -14.25
C GLU A 179 3.56 -20.30 -14.64
N LYS A 180 2.33 -20.59 -14.18
CA LYS A 180 1.63 -21.83 -14.53
C LYS A 180 1.30 -21.91 -16.02
N SER A 181 0.86 -20.80 -16.63
CA SER A 181 0.55 -20.74 -18.06
C SER A 181 1.80 -21.01 -18.91
N ARG A 182 2.96 -20.46 -18.49
CA ARG A 182 4.24 -20.71 -19.15
C ARG A 182 4.68 -22.16 -19.00
N ALA A 183 4.56 -22.75 -17.82
CA ALA A 183 4.87 -24.16 -17.60
C ALA A 183 4.02 -25.07 -18.50
N ILE A 184 2.71 -24.86 -18.54
CA ILE A 184 1.79 -25.59 -19.42
C ILE A 184 2.15 -25.37 -20.89
N SER A 185 2.48 -24.13 -21.29
CA SER A 185 2.90 -23.82 -22.66
C SER A 185 4.14 -24.61 -23.08
N VAL A 186 5.12 -24.79 -22.18
CA VAL A 186 6.31 -25.63 -22.44
C VAL A 186 5.91 -27.10 -22.57
N GLU A 187 5.06 -27.62 -21.68
CA GLU A 187 4.58 -29.01 -21.76
C GLU A 187 3.85 -29.29 -23.09
N ILE A 188 3.01 -28.35 -23.56
CA ILE A 188 2.34 -28.46 -24.86
C ILE A 188 3.36 -28.50 -26.00
N GLN A 189 4.35 -27.62 -25.98
CA GLN A 189 5.38 -27.57 -27.03
C GLN A 189 6.21 -28.85 -27.07
N ASP A 190 6.60 -29.39 -25.92
CA ASP A 190 7.32 -30.65 -25.80
C ASP A 190 6.49 -31.83 -26.31
N ALA A 191 5.18 -31.85 -26.00
CA ALA A 191 4.27 -32.85 -26.53
C ALA A 191 4.15 -32.77 -28.06
N ILE A 192 3.99 -31.57 -28.63
CA ILE A 192 3.95 -31.35 -30.09
C ILE A 192 5.26 -31.80 -30.74
N ALA A 193 6.40 -31.50 -30.14
CA ALA A 193 7.71 -31.87 -30.68
C ALA A 193 7.92 -33.39 -30.75
N LYS A 194 7.40 -34.16 -29.77
CA LYS A 194 7.48 -35.63 -29.76
C LYS A 194 6.66 -36.30 -30.87
N VAL A 195 5.60 -35.63 -31.35
CA VAL A 195 4.72 -36.17 -32.42
C VAL A 195 5.26 -35.87 -33.82
N LYS A 196 6.12 -34.85 -33.99
CA LYS A 196 6.76 -34.57 -35.28
C LYS A 196 7.71 -35.73 -35.62
N PRO A 197 7.51 -36.46 -36.73
CA PRO A 197 8.36 -37.61 -37.04
C PRO A 197 9.81 -37.14 -37.17
N ARG A 198 10.75 -37.85 -36.52
CA ARG A 198 12.18 -37.74 -36.84
C ARG A 198 12.31 -37.95 -38.34
N LYS A 199 12.53 -36.87 -39.09
CA LYS A 199 12.79 -36.94 -40.52
C LYS A 199 14.18 -37.57 -40.67
N GLY A 200 14.21 -38.89 -40.82
CA GLY A 200 15.43 -39.66 -41.10
C GLY A 200 15.73 -40.75 -40.08
N SER A 201 15.15 -41.93 -40.27
CA SER A 201 15.76 -43.22 -39.89
C SER A 201 14.86 -44.37 -40.35
N SER A 202 15.03 -44.82 -41.60
CA SER A 202 14.43 -46.01 -42.27
C SER A 202 14.50 -45.72 -43.79
N PHE A 203 15.23 -46.36 -44.71
CA PHE A 203 15.83 -47.67 -44.86
C PHE A 203 16.99 -47.55 -45.88
N HIS A 204 18.19 -48.05 -45.59
CA HIS A 204 19.11 -48.51 -46.63
C HIS A 204 19.31 -50.00 -46.37
N LYS A 205 18.60 -50.82 -47.13
CA LYS A 205 18.81 -52.27 -47.17
C LYS A 205 19.46 -52.56 -48.51
N GLN A 206 20.66 -53.14 -48.45
CA GLN A 206 21.35 -53.76 -49.57
C GLN A 206 20.47 -54.83 -50.22
#